data_AF-A0A959DK62-F1
#
_entry.id   AF-A0A959DK62-F1
#
_cell.length_a   1.000
_cell.length_b   1.000
_cell.length_c   1.000
_cell.angle_alpha   90.00
_cell.angle_beta   90.00
_cell.angle_gamma   90.00
#
_symmetry.space_group_name_H-M   'P 1'
#
loop_
_entity.id
_entity.type
_entity.pdbx_description
1 polymer ?
#
loop_
_entity_poly.entity_id
_entity_poly.type
_entity_poly.pdbx_seq_one_letter_code
_entity_poly.pdbx_strand_id
1 'polypeptide(L)'
;MKILYEYQELYLERVTDEHFRFLYSQLPKGERMLAIRGPRGAGKTTLLLQWLKYELGTGSDSLYVTADHPWFYTNSLLELAGDFFSQPVAKRRP
;
A
#
# COMPACT_ATOMS: atom_id res chain seq x y z
N MET A 1 5.81 6.81 12.06
CA MET A 1 5.18 5.70 11.31
C MET A 1 3.82 5.22 11.85
N LYS A 2 3.56 5.14 13.17
CA LYS A 2 2.25 4.66 13.70
C LYS A 2 1.02 5.31 13.03
N ILE A 3 1.03 6.64 12.90
CA ILE A 3 -0.05 7.39 12.26
C ILE A 3 -0.30 6.98 10.80
N LEU A 4 0.74 6.54 10.07
CA LEU A 4 0.60 6.11 8.68
C LEU A 4 -0.10 4.75 8.59
N TYR A 5 0.17 3.84 9.54
CA TYR A 5 -0.56 2.58 9.65
C TYR A 5 -2.01 2.80 10.06
N GLU A 6 -2.26 3.67 11.05
CA GLU A 6 -3.64 4.06 11.43
C GLU A 6 -4.40 4.64 10.22
N TYR A 7 -3.73 5.48 9.42
CA TYR A 7 -4.30 6.02 8.19
C TYR A 7 -4.56 4.92 7.15
N GLN A 8 -3.62 4.00 6.94
CA GLN A 8 -3.82 2.84 6.06
C GLN A 8 -5.08 2.05 6.44
N GLU A 9 -5.26 1.71 7.71
CA GLU A 9 -6.40 0.90 8.16
C GLU A 9 -7.74 1.60 7.83
N LEU A 10 -7.83 2.92 8.00
CA LEU A 10 -9.01 3.70 7.61
C LEU A 10 -9.35 3.58 6.11
N TYR A 11 -8.35 3.41 5.24
CA TYR A 11 -8.60 3.15 3.81
C TYR A 11 -8.99 1.71 3.56
N LEU A 12 -8.33 0.76 4.23
CA LEU A 12 -8.60 -0.67 4.08
C LEU A 12 -9.99 -1.09 4.56
N GLU A 13 -10.54 -0.41 5.58
CA GLU A 13 -11.92 -0.60 6.04
C GLU A 13 -12.95 -0.40 4.92
N ARG A 14 -12.68 0.51 3.97
CA ARG A 14 -13.59 0.85 2.86
C ARG A 14 -13.41 -0.03 1.64
N VAL A 15 -12.42 -0.92 1.65
CA VAL A 15 -12.16 -1.85 0.55
C VAL A 15 -12.99 -3.11 0.76
N THR A 16 -13.88 -3.40 -0.17
CA THR A 16 -14.69 -4.62 -0.19
C THR A 16 -14.17 -5.62 -1.22
N ASP A 17 -14.60 -6.87 -1.08
CA ASP A 17 -14.35 -8.00 -1.97
C ASP A 17 -15.49 -8.23 -2.99
N GLU A 18 -16.51 -7.36 -3.00
CA GLU A 18 -17.65 -7.44 -3.92
C GLU A 18 -17.23 -7.28 -5.39
N HIS A 19 -16.25 -6.42 -5.67
CA HIS A 19 -15.79 -6.17 -7.02
C HIS A 19 -14.29 -5.83 -7.06
N PHE A 20 -13.53 -6.60 -7.82
CA PHE A 20 -12.12 -6.34 -8.09
C PHE A 20 -11.92 -5.60 -9.40
N ARG A 21 -10.95 -4.67 -9.44
CA ARG A 21 -10.56 -4.00 -10.68
C ARG A 21 -10.03 -5.02 -11.69
N PHE A 22 -10.31 -4.81 -12.98
CA PHE A 22 -9.94 -5.76 -14.03
C PHE A 22 -8.43 -6.12 -14.10
N LEU A 23 -7.55 -5.19 -13.70
CA LEU A 23 -6.10 -5.43 -13.65
C LEU A 23 -5.64 -6.20 -12.40
N TYR A 24 -6.49 -6.38 -11.40
CA TYR A 24 -6.11 -7.00 -10.12
C TYR A 24 -5.47 -8.37 -10.31
N SER A 25 -6.12 -9.25 -11.08
CA SER A 25 -5.60 -10.59 -11.38
C SER A 25 -4.44 -10.60 -12.38
N GLN A 26 -4.11 -9.46 -12.99
CA GLN A 26 -3.08 -9.32 -14.02
C GLN A 26 -1.81 -8.66 -13.49
N LEU A 27 -1.79 -8.22 -12.23
CA LEU A 27 -0.60 -7.60 -11.66
C LEU A 27 0.51 -8.64 -11.51
N PRO A 28 1.74 -8.35 -11.96
CA PRO A 28 2.86 -9.27 -11.86
C PRO A 28 3.25 -9.47 -10.39
N LYS A 29 3.52 -10.72 -10.01
CA LYS A 29 3.95 -11.10 -8.67
C LYS A 29 5.49 -11.15 -8.60
N GLY A 30 6.06 -10.75 -7.47
CA GLY A 30 7.52 -10.80 -7.24
C GLY A 30 8.32 -9.63 -7.83
N GLU A 31 7.66 -8.64 -8.43
CA GLU A 31 8.34 -7.43 -8.91
C GLU A 31 8.79 -6.54 -7.74
N ARG A 32 10.01 -5.99 -7.85
CA ARG A 32 10.55 -5.06 -6.84
C ARG A 32 9.90 -3.68 -6.88
N MET A 33 9.38 -3.30 -8.05
CA MET A 33 8.69 -2.04 -8.26
C MET A 33 7.65 -2.20 -9.36
N LEU A 34 6.43 -1.75 -9.08
CA LEU A 34 5.33 -1.70 -10.02
C LEU A 34 4.74 -0.29 -10.04
N ALA A 35 4.50 0.24 -11.24
CA ALA A 35 3.85 1.53 -11.42
C ALA A 35 2.55 1.35 -12.21
N ILE A 36 1.46 1.92 -11.69
CA ILE A 36 0.13 1.87 -12.32
C ILE A 36 -0.20 3.26 -12.86
N ARG A 37 -0.22 3.40 -14.19
CA ARG A 37 -0.54 4.66 -14.88
C ARG A 37 -1.89 4.57 -15.59
N GLY A 38 -2.64 5.68 -15.59
CA GLY A 38 -3.92 5.77 -16.30
C GLY A 38 -4.70 7.05 -15.94
N PRO A 39 -5.84 7.30 -16.60
CA PRO A 39 -6.63 8.52 -16.43
C PRO A 39 -7.19 8.68 -15.01
N ARG A 40 -7.59 9.90 -14.65
CA ARG A 40 -8.27 10.19 -13.37
C ARG A 40 -9.57 9.37 -13.29
N GLY A 41 -9.88 8.82 -12.12
CA GLY A 41 -11.08 8.01 -11.92
C GLY A 41 -10.99 6.55 -12.39
N ALA A 42 -9.90 6.12 -13.03
CA ALA A 42 -9.74 4.73 -13.51
C ALA A 42 -9.63 3.65 -12.41
N GLY A 43 -9.70 4.02 -11.13
CA GLY A 43 -9.66 3.06 -10.02
C GLY A 43 -8.27 2.61 -9.57
N LYS A 44 -7.19 3.35 -9.93
CA LYS A 44 -5.80 3.02 -9.56
C LYS A 44 -5.59 2.86 -8.05
N THR A 45 -6.09 3.82 -7.26
CA THR A 45 -5.99 3.76 -5.79
C THR A 45 -6.78 2.57 -5.24
N THR A 46 -7.98 2.29 -5.78
CA THR A 46 -8.75 1.10 -5.40
C THR A 46 -7.97 -0.18 -5.67
N LEU A 47 -7.32 -0.29 -6.84
CA LEU A 47 -6.50 -1.44 -7.21
C LEU A 47 -5.32 -1.64 -6.24
N LEU A 48 -4.59 -0.57 -5.89
CA LEU A 48 -3.49 -0.63 -4.92
C LEU A 48 -3.97 -1.09 -3.54
N LEU A 49 -5.08 -0.53 -3.05
CA LEU A 49 -5.63 -0.90 -1.74
C LEU A 49 -6.19 -2.32 -1.71
N GLN A 50 -6.82 -2.78 -2.81
CA GLN A 50 -7.23 -4.18 -2.96
C GLN A 50 -6.03 -5.13 -2.94
N TRP A 51 -4.95 -4.78 -3.64
CA TRP A 51 -3.72 -5.58 -3.64
C TRP A 51 -3.11 -5.66 -2.24
N LEU A 52 -3.01 -4.52 -1.56
CA LEU A 52 -2.54 -4.47 -0.18
C LEU A 52 -3.40 -5.37 0.74
N LYS A 53 -4.73 -5.22 0.70
CA LYS A 53 -5.64 -5.96 1.58
C LYS A 53 -5.61 -7.47 1.38
N TYR A 54 -5.67 -7.90 0.12
CA TYR A 54 -6.01 -9.29 -0.22
C TYR A 54 -4.83 -10.13 -0.73
N GLU A 55 -3.76 -9.52 -1.23
CA GLU A 55 -2.56 -10.25 -1.71
C GLU A 55 -1.37 -10.14 -0.75
N LEU A 56 -1.10 -8.94 -0.22
CA LEU A 56 -0.02 -8.74 0.76
C LEU A 56 -0.46 -9.07 2.19
N GLY A 57 -1.70 -8.73 2.53
CA GLY A 57 -2.25 -8.84 3.88
C GLY A 57 -1.99 -7.59 4.71
N THR A 58 -2.68 -7.50 5.85
CA THR A 58 -2.66 -6.33 6.74
C THR A 58 -1.56 -6.43 7.81
N GLY A 59 -0.46 -7.09 7.49
CA GLY A 59 0.69 -7.23 8.38
C GLY A 59 1.51 -5.94 8.49
N SER A 60 2.44 -5.89 9.44
CA SER A 60 3.40 -4.79 9.58
C SER A 60 4.50 -4.80 8.51
N ASP A 61 4.39 -5.68 7.51
CA ASP A 61 5.34 -5.87 6.41
C ASP A 61 4.91 -5.13 5.14
N SER A 62 3.77 -4.44 5.17
CA SER A 62 3.22 -3.68 4.05
C SER A 62 2.67 -2.33 4.50
N LEU A 63 3.00 -1.27 3.77
CA LEU A 63 2.59 0.09 4.10
C LEU A 63 2.08 0.84 2.86
N TYR A 64 0.85 1.36 2.96
CA TYR A 64 0.27 2.33 2.05
C TYR A 64 0.46 3.74 2.59
N VAL A 65 0.95 4.62 1.72
CA VAL A 65 1.04 6.05 1.99
C VAL A 65 0.52 6.85 0.82
N THR A 66 -0.05 8.01 1.12
CA THR A 66 -0.36 9.04 0.12
C THR A 66 0.65 10.17 0.23
N ALA A 67 1.12 10.68 -0.91
CA ALA A 67 2.08 11.79 -0.96
C ALA A 67 1.52 13.07 -0.34
N ASP A 68 0.19 13.22 -0.31
CA ASP A 68 -0.50 14.37 0.26
C ASP A 68 -0.69 14.29 1.79
N HIS A 69 -0.20 13.23 2.45
CA HIS A 69 -0.41 13.07 3.88
C HIS A 69 0.41 14.12 4.68
N PRO A 70 -0.16 14.84 5.68
CA PRO A 70 0.54 15.89 6.42
C PRO A 70 1.84 15.45 7.11
N TRP A 71 1.99 14.15 7.39
CA TRP A 71 3.24 13.58 7.91
C TRP A 71 4.44 13.87 6.99
N PHE A 72 4.23 13.97 5.67
CA PHE A 72 5.29 14.33 4.71
C PHE A 72 5.65 15.83 4.69
N TYR A 73 4.99 16.67 5.49
CA TYR A 73 5.38 18.09 5.59
C TYR A 73 6.68 18.27 6.37
N THR A 74 7.02 17.31 7.23
CA THR A 74 8.24 17.34 8.07
C THR A 74 9.11 16.11 7.89
N ASN A 75 8.72 15.15 7.05
CA ASN A 75 9.45 13.90 6.80
C ASN A 75 9.51 13.64 5.30
N SER A 76 10.57 12.98 4.84
CA SER A 76 10.76 12.60 3.44
C SER A 76 10.35 11.15 3.17
N LEU A 77 10.09 10.85 1.89
CA LEU A 77 9.88 9.47 1.45
C LEU A 77 11.12 8.58 1.69
N LEU A 78 12.32 9.17 1.60
CA LEU A 78 13.57 8.45 1.81
C LEU A 78 13.74 8.02 3.27
N GLU A 79 13.48 8.94 4.21
CA GLU A 79 13.50 8.63 5.65
C GLU A 79 12.46 7.56 5.98
N LEU A 80 11.23 7.68 5.46
CA LEU A 80 10.21 6.67 5.64
C LEU A 80 10.66 5.29 5.14
N ALA A 81 11.28 5.23 3.96
CA ALA A 81 11.77 3.97 3.40
C ALA A 81 12.87 3.34 4.27
N GLY A 82 13.79 4.17 4.80
CA GLY A 82 14.83 3.72 5.73
C GLY A 82 14.27 3.19 7.05
N ASP A 83 13.31 3.92 7.63
CA ASP A 83 12.63 3.53 8.86
C ASP A 83 11.83 2.23 8.66
N PHE A 84 11.10 2.11 7.54
CA PHE A 84 10.33 0.93 7.20
C PHE A 84 11.22 -0.30 7.00
N PHE A 85 12.35 -0.16 6.31
CA PHE A 85 13.32 -1.24 6.12
C PHE A 85 13.94 -1.72 7.44
N SER A 86 14.11 -0.81 8.40
CA SER A 86 14.71 -1.10 9.70
C SER A 86 13.74 -1.76 10.69
N GLN A 87 12.44 -1.86 10.37
CA GLN A 87 11.48 -2.52 11.25
C GLN A 87 11.72 -4.03 11.32
N PRO A 88 11.54 -4.64 12.51
CA PRO A 88 11.56 -6.10 12.62
C PRO A 88 10.38 -6.67 11.83
N VAL A 89 10.64 -7.20 10.64
CA VAL A 89 9.61 -7.86 9.83
C VAL A 89 9.29 -9.21 10.48
N ALA A 90 8.03 -9.43 10.85
CA ALA A 90 7.56 -10.75 11.25
C ALA A 90 7.82 -11.71 10.08
N LYS A 91 8.78 -12.64 10.26
CA LYS A 91 9.27 -13.66 9.31
C LYS A 91 8.55 -13.66 7.95
N ARG A 92 9.24 -13.14 6.92
CA ARG A 92 8.82 -13.25 5.51
C ARG A 92 8.34 -14.68 5.26
N ARG A 93 7.07 -14.84 4.85
CA ARG A 93 6.59 -16.14 4.39
C ARG A 93 7.45 -16.60 3.21
N PRO A 94 7.85 -17.88 3.18
CA PRO A 94 8.75 -18.42 2.16
C PRO A 94 8.19 -18.28 0.74
#